data_AF-A0A840AFT1-F1
#
_entry.id   AF-A0A840AFT1-F1
#
_cell.length_a   1.000
_cell.length_b   1.000
_cell.length_c   1.000
_cell.angle_alpha   90.00
_cell.angle_beta   90.00
_cell.angle_gamma   90.00
#
_symmetry.space_group_name_H-M   'P 1'
#
loop_
_entity.id
_entity.type
_entity.pdbx_description
1 polymer ?
#
loop_
_entity_poly.entity_id
_entity_poly.type
_entity_poly.pdbx_seq_one_letter_code
_entity_poly.pdbx_strand_id
1 'polypeptide(L)'
;MALTLEAEQRMTDVGVVAFYAGDAESWLATVRATKKFVKRNFPPQAFIRRDDVAKALIPILEVHEAFRDFRNAEKLRGKFWIKDFADLLIDRTWDNLDAENENGENGTES
;
A
#
# COMPACT_ATOMS: atom_id res chain seq x y z
N MET A 1 3.55 -10.87 3.93
CA MET A 1 4.90 -11.31 3.52
C MET A 1 5.74 -10.06 3.37
N ALA A 2 7.02 -10.13 3.71
CA ALA A 2 7.93 -9.01 3.49
C ALA A 2 8.39 -8.96 2.02
N LEU A 3 8.63 -7.76 1.51
CA LEU A 3 9.26 -7.54 0.22
C LEU A 3 10.64 -8.21 0.21
N THR A 4 10.91 -9.08 -0.76
CA THR A 4 12.24 -9.66 -0.94
C THR A 4 13.07 -8.76 -1.86
N LEU A 5 14.39 -8.74 -1.65
CA LEU A 5 15.31 -8.00 -2.52
C LEU A 5 15.17 -8.42 -3.99
N GLU A 6 14.96 -9.71 -4.24
CA GLU A 6 14.74 -10.21 -5.60
C GLU A 6 13.45 -9.64 -6.23
N ALA A 7 12.35 -9.58 -5.47
CA ALA A 7 11.11 -8.97 -5.95
C ALA A 7 11.27 -7.48 -6.20
N GLU A 8 11.98 -6.78 -5.32
CA GLU A 8 12.30 -5.37 -5.48
C GLU A 8 13.15 -5.10 -6.73
N GLN A 9 14.19 -5.90 -6.99
CA GLN A 9 15.02 -5.76 -8.18
C GLN A 9 14.19 -5.97 -9.45
N ARG A 10 13.39 -7.04 -9.51
CA ARG A 10 12.50 -7.29 -10.66
C ARG A 10 11.53 -6.14 -10.88
N MET A 11 10.93 -5.60 -9.81
CA MET A 11 10.04 -4.43 -9.89
C MET A 11 10.76 -3.17 -10.34
N THR A 12 12.02 -3.00 -9.95
CA THR A 12 12.87 -1.90 -10.42
C THR A 12 13.12 -2.03 -11.91
N ASP A 13 13.49 -3.22 -12.38
CA ASP A 13 13.81 -3.49 -13.79
C ASP A 13 12.64 -3.23 -14.75
N VAL A 14 11.39 -3.41 -14.27
CA VAL A 14 10.16 -3.14 -15.04
C VAL A 14 9.51 -1.80 -14.69
N GLY A 15 10.18 -0.93 -13.94
CA GLY A 15 9.71 0.43 -13.65
C GLY A 15 8.58 0.55 -12.62
N VAL A 16 8.17 -0.52 -11.94
CA VAL A 16 7.13 -0.48 -10.88
C VAL A 16 7.57 0.42 -9.72
N VAL A 17 8.85 0.40 -9.35
CA VAL A 17 9.38 1.26 -8.28
C VAL A 17 9.32 2.74 -8.69
N ALA A 18 9.62 3.06 -9.95
CA ALA A 18 9.49 4.42 -10.47
C ALA A 18 8.03 4.86 -10.55
N PHE A 19 7.12 3.96 -10.94
CA PHE A 19 5.68 4.19 -10.92
C PHE A 19 5.15 4.52 -9.52
N TYR A 20 5.62 3.81 -8.49
CA TYR A 20 5.33 4.17 -7.09
C TYR A 20 5.84 5.58 -6.76
N ALA A 21 7.11 5.86 -7.07
CA ALA A 21 7.76 7.12 -6.71
C ALA A 21 7.11 8.34 -7.40
N GLY A 22 6.51 8.16 -8.57
CA GLY A 22 5.82 9.22 -9.29
C GLY A 22 4.54 9.74 -8.60
N ASP A 23 3.96 8.98 -7.67
CA ASP A 23 2.75 9.37 -6.94
C ASP A 23 2.69 8.73 -5.53
N ALA A 24 3.78 8.85 -4.78
CA ALA A 24 3.93 8.18 -3.47
C ALA A 24 2.86 8.60 -2.45
N GLU A 25 2.37 9.85 -2.53
CA GLU A 25 1.33 10.37 -1.64
C GLU A 25 -0.03 9.71 -1.87
N SER A 26 -0.46 9.54 -3.13
CA SER A 26 -1.73 8.84 -3.44
C SER A 26 -1.68 7.37 -3.02
N TRP A 27 -0.51 6.74 -3.16
CA TRP A 27 -0.31 5.38 -2.65
C TRP A 27 -0.38 5.32 -1.12
N LEU A 28 0.24 6.26 -0.41
CA LEU A 28 0.11 6.36 1.05
C LEU A 28 -1.35 6.53 1.49
N ALA A 29 -2.12 7.39 0.82
CA ALA A 29 -3.54 7.57 1.08
C ALA A 29 -4.33 6.27 0.87
N THR A 30 -4.01 5.52 -0.19
CA THR A 30 -4.61 4.20 -0.48
C THR A 30 -4.33 3.19 0.63
N VAL A 31 -3.07 3.08 1.08
CA VAL A 31 -2.69 2.17 2.18
C VAL A 31 -3.37 2.59 3.48
N ARG A 32 -3.44 3.89 3.78
CA ARG A 32 -4.10 4.43 4.98
C ARG A 32 -5.59 4.10 4.99
N ALA A 33 -6.30 4.34 3.88
CA ALA A 33 -7.70 3.99 3.74
C ALA A 33 -7.92 2.47 3.94
N THR A 34 -7.03 1.66 3.39
CA THR A 34 -7.07 0.20 3.54
C THR A 34 -6.83 -0.25 4.98
N LYS A 35 -5.82 0.29 5.68
CA LYS A 35 -5.58 0.02 7.12
C LYS A 35 -6.79 0.38 7.97
N LYS A 36 -7.44 1.51 7.68
CA LYS A 36 -8.67 1.95 8.37
C LYS A 36 -9.84 1.00 8.11
N PHE A 37 -10.02 0.53 6.88
CA PHE A 37 -11.01 -0.48 6.54
C PHE A 37 -10.77 -1.79 7.28
N VAL A 38 -9.54 -2.31 7.27
CA VAL A 38 -9.17 -3.54 7.99
C VAL A 38 -9.42 -3.38 9.49
N LYS A 39 -8.94 -2.30 10.12
CA LYS A 39 -9.13 -2.03 11.56
C LYS A 39 -10.61 -1.99 11.97
N ARG A 40 -11.50 -1.43 11.14
CA ARG A 40 -12.95 -1.35 11.42
C ARG A 40 -13.66 -2.70 11.37
N ASN A 41 -13.13 -3.66 10.61
CA ASN A 41 -13.75 -4.97 10.40
C ASN A 41 -13.11 -6.08 11.23
N PHE A 42 -12.07 -5.74 12.01
CA PHE A 42 -11.43 -6.63 12.96
C PHE A 42 -11.92 -6.32 14.39
N PRO A 43 -11.74 -7.23 15.36
CA PRO A 43 -12.09 -6.97 16.75
C PRO A 43 -11.44 -5.68 17.28
N PRO A 44 -12.09 -4.88 18.15
CA PRO A 44 -11.61 -3.56 18.56
C PRO A 44 -10.20 -3.52 19.17
N GLN A 45 -9.76 -4.61 19.78
CA GLN A 45 -8.44 -4.75 20.42
C GLN A 45 -7.43 -5.53 19.58
N ALA A 46 -7.76 -5.85 18.33
CA ALA A 46 -6.87 -6.58 17.45
C ALA A 46 -5.72 -5.67 16.97
N PHE A 47 -4.50 -6.15 17.12
CA PHE A 47 -3.33 -5.55 16.49
C PHE A 47 -3.33 -5.87 14.99
N ILE A 48 -3.45 -4.83 14.15
CA ILE A 48 -3.45 -4.98 12.69
C ILE A 48 -2.02 -5.13 12.19
N ARG A 49 -1.74 -6.26 11.53
CA ARG A 49 -0.40 -6.55 10.98
C ARG A 49 -0.26 -5.99 9.56
N ARG A 50 0.99 -5.76 9.15
CA ARG A 50 1.39 -5.43 7.77
C ARG A 50 0.71 -6.36 6.76
N ASP A 51 0.73 -7.65 7.05
CA ASP A 51 0.14 -8.70 6.20
C ASP A 51 -1.37 -8.62 6.03
N ASP A 52 -2.10 -8.13 7.03
CA ASP A 52 -3.56 -7.98 6.95
C ASP A 52 -3.92 -6.88 5.94
N VAL A 53 -3.17 -5.78 5.97
CA VAL A 53 -3.34 -4.66 5.03
C VAL A 53 -2.83 -5.04 3.63
N ALA A 54 -1.68 -5.72 3.51
CA ALA A 54 -1.15 -6.20 2.23
C ALA A 54 -2.17 -7.08 1.49
N LYS A 55 -2.81 -8.02 2.20
CA LYS A 55 -3.85 -8.89 1.63
C LYS A 55 -5.09 -8.10 1.20
N ALA A 56 -5.49 -7.11 1.98
CA ALA A 56 -6.63 -6.26 1.66
C ALA A 56 -6.38 -5.32 0.46
N LEU A 57 -5.12 -4.95 0.19
CA LEU A 57 -4.74 -4.14 -0.98
C LEU A 57 -4.91 -4.89 -2.30
N ILE A 58 -4.76 -6.22 -2.33
CA ILE A 58 -4.81 -7.01 -3.57
C ILE A 58 -6.08 -6.73 -4.41
N PRO A 59 -7.32 -6.90 -3.88
CA PRO A 59 -8.52 -6.63 -4.68
C PRO A 59 -8.68 -5.16 -5.05
N ILE A 60 -8.15 -4.22 -4.25
CA ILE A 60 -8.15 -2.78 -4.58
C ILE A 60 -7.25 -2.53 -5.79
N LEU A 61 -6.03 -3.08 -5.77
CA LEU A 61 -5.04 -2.95 -6.84
C LEU A 61 -5.45 -3.69 -8.13
N GLU A 62 -6.26 -4.74 -8.04
CA GLU A 62 -6.81 -5.43 -9.21
C GLU A 62 -7.68 -4.50 -10.07
N VAL A 63 -8.42 -3.58 -9.44
CA VAL A 63 -9.35 -2.67 -10.11
C VAL A 63 -8.85 -1.22 -10.18
N HIS A 64 -7.72 -0.90 -9.55
CA HIS A 64 -7.16 0.44 -9.55
C HIS A 64 -6.71 0.85 -10.96
N GLU A 65 -7.34 1.88 -11.53
CA GLU A 65 -7.17 2.28 -12.94
C GLU A 65 -5.71 2.60 -13.26
N ALA A 66 -5.05 3.48 -12.51
CA ALA A 66 -3.67 3.86 -12.77
C ALA A 66 -2.70 2.66 -12.78
N PHE A 67 -2.82 1.75 -11.81
CA PHE A 67 -1.96 0.57 -11.74
C PHE A 67 -2.33 -0.47 -12.81
N ARG A 68 -3.61 -0.60 -13.16
CA ARG A 68 -4.06 -1.46 -14.25
C ARG A 68 -3.51 -0.96 -15.59
N ASP A 69 -3.59 0.33 -15.85
CA ASP A 69 -3.11 0.95 -17.08
C ASP A 69 -1.59 0.84 -17.20
N PHE A 70 -0.87 1.10 -16.11
CA PHE A 70 0.57 0.87 -16.03
C PHE A 70 0.93 -0.59 -16.34
N ARG A 71 0.30 -1.57 -15.68
CA ARG A 71 0.56 -2.99 -15.95
C ARG A 71 0.23 -3.39 -17.39
N ASN A 72 -0.80 -2.82 -17.98
CA ASN A 72 -1.14 -3.08 -19.38
C ASN A 72 -0.08 -2.52 -20.34
N ALA A 73 0.39 -1.29 -20.10
CA ALA A 73 1.43 -0.64 -20.90
C ALA A 73 2.75 -1.43 -20.84
N GLU A 74 3.16 -1.82 -19.63
CA GLU A 74 4.40 -2.59 -19.37
C GLU A 74 4.23 -4.11 -19.61
N LYS A 75 3.06 -4.56 -20.09
CA LYS A 75 2.73 -5.98 -20.38
C LYS A 75 2.91 -6.91 -19.16
N LEU A 76 2.71 -6.40 -17.96
CA LEU A 76 2.82 -7.11 -16.68
C LEU A 76 1.56 -7.93 -16.36
N ARG A 77 1.41 -9.08 -17.01
CA ARG A 77 0.19 -9.91 -16.93
C ARG A 77 0.11 -10.86 -15.72
N GLY A 78 1.22 -11.10 -15.05
CA GLY A 78 1.29 -12.00 -13.90
C GLY A 78 0.56 -11.44 -12.67
N LYS A 79 -0.26 -12.26 -12.00
CA LYS A 79 -0.93 -11.87 -10.75
C LYS A 79 0.04 -11.54 -9.62
N PHE A 80 1.25 -12.10 -9.67
CA PHE A 80 2.30 -11.83 -8.69
C PHE A 80 2.72 -10.36 -8.66
N TRP A 81 2.61 -9.61 -9.77
CA TRP A 81 2.91 -8.16 -9.78
C TRP A 81 2.01 -7.36 -8.86
N ILE A 82 0.75 -7.77 -8.71
CA ILE A 82 -0.19 -7.10 -7.80
C ILE A 82 0.22 -7.34 -6.35
N LYS A 83 0.58 -8.58 -6.03
CA LYS A 83 1.07 -8.96 -4.72
C LYS A 83 2.38 -8.24 -4.39
N ASP A 84 3.36 -8.28 -5.28
CA ASP A 84 4.66 -7.66 -5.08
C ASP A 84 4.53 -6.14 -4.95
N PHE A 85 3.62 -5.52 -5.71
CA PHE A 85 3.30 -4.10 -5.54
C PHE A 85 2.61 -3.81 -4.20
N ALA A 86 1.67 -4.65 -3.75
CA ALA A 86 1.08 -4.50 -2.41
C ALA A 86 2.15 -4.60 -1.29
N ASP A 87 3.09 -5.54 -1.42
CA ASP A 87 4.21 -5.68 -0.49
C ASP A 87 5.14 -4.45 -0.54
N LEU A 88 5.42 -3.89 -1.72
CA LEU A 88 6.15 -2.62 -1.89
C LEU A 88 5.42 -1.46 -1.21
N LEU A 89 4.11 -1.32 -1.43
CA LEU A 89 3.33 -0.25 -0.82
C LEU A 89 3.42 -0.30 0.70
N ILE A 90 3.27 -1.49 1.29
CA ILE A 90 3.38 -1.66 2.74
C ILE A 90 4.80 -1.36 3.22
N ASP A 91 5.83 -1.89 2.56
CA ASP A 91 7.22 -1.65 2.92
C ASP A 91 7.56 -0.15 2.97
N ARG A 92 7.13 0.62 1.96
CA ARG A 92 7.46 2.04 1.83
C ARG A 92 6.59 2.99 2.65
N THR A 93 5.37 2.58 3.01
CA THR A 93 4.40 3.48 3.65
C THR A 93 4.20 3.23 5.14
N TRP A 94 4.51 2.03 5.65
CA TRP A 94 4.04 1.58 6.96
C TRP A 94 4.39 2.54 8.10
N ASP A 95 5.63 3.03 8.12
CA ASP A 95 6.15 3.88 9.19
C ASP A 95 5.59 5.31 9.11
N ASN A 96 4.97 5.69 7.99
CA ASN A 96 4.34 7.00 7.77
C ASN A 96 2.80 6.97 7.93
N LEU A 97 2.21 5.82 8.29
CA LEU A 97 0.75 5.68 8.37
C LEU A 97 0.13 6.41 9.56
N ASP A 98 0.88 6.60 10.64
CA ASP A 98 0.37 7.13 11.90
C ASP A 98 0.82 8.59 12.17
N ALA A 99 1.72 9.15 11.36
CA ALA A 99 2.32 10.46 11.54
C ALA A 99 1.36 11.66 11.43
N GLU A 100 0.16 11.49 10.87
CA GLU A 100 -0.84 12.56 10.78
C GLU A 100 -1.85 12.59 11.95
N ASN A 101 -1.86 11.58 12.82
CA ASN A 101 -2.79 11.58 13.97
C ASN A 101 -2.28 12.45 15.14
N GLU A 102 -1.01 12.87 15.14
CA GLU A 102 -0.42 13.65 16.24
C GLU A 102 -0.69 15.17 16.14
N ASN A 103 -1.20 15.68 15.01
CA ASN A 103 -1.47 17.11 14.82
C ASN A 103 -2.97 17.50 14.95
N GLY A 104 -3.85 16.55 15.34
CA GLY A 104 -5.31 16.75 15.40
C GLY A 104 -5.92 16.88 16.80
N GLU A 105 -5.17 16.63 17.87
CA GLU A 105 -5.63 16.71 19.27
C GLU A 105 -4.82 17.75 20.06
N ASN A 106 -4.88 19.01 19.65
CA ASN A 106 -4.52 20.17 20.48
C ASN A 106 -5.47 21.31 20.14
N GLY A 107 -6.71 21.21 20.61
CA GLY A 107 -7.72 22.21 20.29
C GLY A 107 -9.09 21.97 20.88
N THR A 108 -9.20 21.75 22.19
CA THR A 108 -10.29 22.29 23.03
C THR A 108 -9.97 22.02 24.51
N GLU A 109 -9.14 22.88 25.10
CA GLU A 109 -9.37 23.31 26.48
C GLU A 109 -10.23 24.57 26.41
N SER A 110 -11.44 24.51 26.96
CA SER A 110 -12.21 25.62 27.54
C SER A 110 -13.38 25.06 28.33
#